data_AF-A0AAV5XX48-F1
#
_entry.id   AF-A0AAV5XX48-F1
#
_cell.length_a   1.000
_cell.length_b   1.000
_cell.length_c   1.000
_cell.angle_alpha   90.00
_cell.angle_beta   90.00
_cell.angle_gamma   90.00
#
_symmetry.space_group_name_H-M   'P 1'
#
loop_
_entity.id
_entity.type
_entity.pdbx_description
1 polymer ?
#
loop_
_entity_poly.entity_id
_entity_poly.type
_entity_poly.pdbx_seq_one_letter_code
_entity_poly.pdbx_strand_id
1 'polypeptide(L)'
;MEDWLPTLQRLIAAGLALLLVMLRLEAERFSAAEYDEATNGHPPSFRRRMAWYALGFALIGGIFFVHPAPRGELFLGAGDRGLTIIYGLLYAVIGTGAALGVAYYRYGRIRFPDVWSYPGALLNSIATALVDEVAFRGAIFGILLMTNVNPSAANAIQAILYALTTRLGAPGRNRYMLAMVLLIGLAGGWVTAVTGGIAAAFLGHAVTRFAVFLCTGHAGQFLPRGREEEEIDKRHRPPDGWRVIGSREVPRDR
;
A
#
# COMPACT_ATOMS: atom_id res chain seq x y z
N MET A 1 14.27 -34.14 23.91
CA MET A 1 12.85 -33.73 23.82
C MET A 1 12.70 -32.30 23.26
N GLU A 2 13.74 -31.77 22.60
CA GLU A 2 13.88 -30.32 22.28
C GLU A 2 13.86 -30.02 20.76
N ASP A 3 13.93 -31.04 19.89
CA ASP A 3 14.06 -30.83 18.44
C ASP A 3 12.78 -30.34 17.74
N TRP A 4 11.61 -30.46 18.37
CA TRP A 4 10.32 -30.08 17.78
C TRP A 4 9.92 -28.63 18.09
N LEU A 5 10.53 -28.00 19.12
CA LEU A 5 10.17 -26.65 19.54
C LEU A 5 10.47 -25.59 18.46
N PRO A 6 11.65 -25.59 17.80
CA PRO A 6 11.93 -24.63 16.72
C PRO A 6 10.98 -24.80 15.53
N THR A 7 10.61 -26.05 15.21
CA THR A 7 9.65 -26.35 14.16
C THR A 7 8.26 -25.81 14.50
N LEU A 8 7.79 -26.02 15.73
CA LEU A 8 6.52 -25.47 16.19
C LEU A 8 6.52 -23.94 16.16
N GLN A 9 7.60 -23.30 16.62
CA GLN A 9 7.76 -21.85 16.58
C GLN A 9 7.68 -21.29 15.15
N ARG A 10 8.34 -21.94 14.19
CA ARG A 10 8.25 -21.58 12.75
C ARG A 10 6.84 -21.74 12.21
N LEU A 11 6.13 -22.81 12.56
CA LEU A 11 4.74 -23.03 12.14
C LEU A 11 3.79 -21.98 12.74
N ILE A 12 3.94 -21.62 14.02
CA ILE A 12 3.16 -20.56 14.65
C ILE A 12 3.43 -19.22 13.95
N ALA A 13 4.69 -18.89 13.71
CA ALA A 13 5.06 -17.67 12.98
C ALA A 13 4.50 -17.65 11.55
N ALA A 14 4.48 -18.79 10.85
CA ALA A 14 3.84 -18.90 9.55
C ALA A 14 2.32 -18.66 9.64
N GLY A 15 1.65 -19.20 10.67
CA GLY A 15 0.25 -18.91 10.96
C GLY A 15 -0.01 -17.43 11.19
N LEU A 16 0.83 -16.76 11.98
CA LEU A 16 0.76 -15.31 12.21
C LEU A 16 0.99 -14.50 10.92
N ALA A 17 1.91 -14.95 10.06
CA ALA A 17 2.16 -14.35 8.75
C ALA A 17 0.92 -14.45 7.85
N LEU A 18 0.26 -15.61 7.81
CA LEU A 18 -0.99 -15.77 7.07
C LEU A 18 -2.12 -14.89 7.65
N LEU A 19 -2.17 -14.70 8.98
CA LEU A 19 -3.10 -13.76 9.60
C LEU A 19 -2.81 -12.31 9.20
N LEU A 20 -1.55 -11.91 9.04
CA LEU A 20 -1.21 -10.58 8.49
C LEU A 20 -1.70 -10.43 7.04
N VAL A 21 -1.56 -11.46 6.22
CA VAL A 21 -2.09 -11.48 4.84
C VAL A 21 -3.62 -11.38 4.85
N MET A 22 -4.31 -12.09 5.74
CA MET A 22 -5.76 -11.98 5.93
C MET A 22 -6.17 -10.59 6.43
N LEU A 23 -5.42 -10.01 7.37
CA LEU A 23 -5.65 -8.66 7.86
C LEU A 23 -5.54 -7.63 6.73
N ARG A 24 -4.60 -7.83 5.78
CA ARG A 24 -4.49 -7.00 4.58
C ARG A 24 -5.70 -7.16 3.65
N LEU A 25 -6.17 -8.39 3.42
CA LEU A 25 -7.39 -8.66 2.64
C LEU A 25 -8.64 -7.98 3.21
N GLU A 26 -8.71 -7.86 4.53
CA GLU A 26 -9.82 -7.24 5.26
C GLU A 26 -9.63 -5.74 5.51
N ALA A 27 -8.54 -5.13 5.03
CA ALA A 27 -8.21 -3.73 5.30
C ALA A 27 -9.36 -2.77 4.94
N GLU A 28 -10.16 -3.10 3.92
CA GLU A 28 -11.34 -2.35 3.49
C GLU A 28 -12.40 -2.27 4.59
N ARG A 29 -12.68 -3.39 5.28
CA ARG A 29 -13.67 -3.40 6.37
C ARG A 29 -13.23 -2.58 7.58
N PHE A 30 -11.93 -2.39 7.73
CA PHE A 30 -11.34 -1.60 8.79
C PHE A 30 -11.13 -0.13 8.43
N SER A 31 -11.50 0.32 7.23
CA SER A 31 -11.14 1.65 6.72
C SER A 31 -9.62 1.94 6.73
N ALA A 32 -8.83 0.87 6.71
CA ALA A 32 -7.38 0.88 6.64
C ALA A 32 -6.87 0.50 5.24
N ALA A 33 -7.76 -0.02 4.37
CA ALA A 33 -7.47 -0.12 2.96
C ALA A 33 -7.19 1.28 2.44
N GLU A 34 -6.26 1.28 1.51
CA GLU A 34 -5.70 2.40 0.76
C GLU A 34 -6.75 3.09 -0.14
N TYR A 35 -8.05 2.89 0.12
CA TYR A 35 -9.12 3.04 -0.84
C TYR A 35 -10.45 3.59 -0.27
N ASP A 36 -10.50 3.97 1.02
CA ASP A 36 -11.69 4.62 1.59
C ASP A 36 -11.63 6.14 1.35
N GLU A 37 -11.89 6.55 0.11
CA GLU A 37 -12.78 7.69 -0.08
C GLU A 37 -14.17 7.27 0.42
N ALA A 38 -14.92 8.18 1.03
CA ALA A 38 -16.13 7.90 1.78
C ALA A 38 -17.02 6.82 1.13
N THR A 39 -16.98 5.59 1.65
CA THR A 39 -17.81 4.49 1.16
C THR A 39 -19.26 4.85 1.46
N ASN A 40 -20.07 5.04 0.41
CA ASN A 40 -21.47 5.49 0.53
C ASN A 40 -21.63 6.80 1.33
N GLY A 41 -20.71 7.75 1.17
CA GLY A 41 -20.80 9.08 1.79
C GLY A 41 -20.56 9.12 3.31
N HIS A 42 -20.12 8.02 3.92
CA HIS A 42 -19.78 7.98 5.34
C HIS A 42 -18.28 8.16 5.57
N PRO A 43 -17.85 9.00 6.54
CA PRO A 43 -16.44 9.18 6.83
C PRO A 43 -15.82 7.88 7.37
N PRO A 44 -14.56 7.57 7.01
CA PRO A 44 -13.88 6.38 7.48
C PRO A 44 -13.79 6.36 9.00
N SER A 45 -14.07 5.21 9.61
CA SER A 45 -14.13 5.11 11.07
C SER A 45 -12.72 5.03 11.68
N PHE A 46 -12.31 6.09 12.40
CA PHE A 46 -11.01 6.16 13.06
C PHE A 46 -10.73 4.95 13.96
N ARG A 47 -11.72 4.51 14.74
CA ARG A 47 -11.60 3.36 15.65
C ARG A 47 -11.25 2.07 14.93
N ARG A 48 -11.88 1.78 13.78
CA ARG A 48 -11.56 0.57 13.02
C ARG A 48 -10.18 0.66 12.39
N ARG A 49 -9.79 1.82 11.88
CA ARG A 49 -8.44 2.03 11.36
C ARG A 49 -7.38 1.79 12.44
N MET A 50 -7.60 2.32 13.64
CA MET A 50 -6.70 2.07 14.77
C MET A 50 -6.67 0.60 15.18
N ALA A 51 -7.81 -0.10 15.16
CA ALA A 51 -7.85 -1.53 15.43
C ALA A 51 -7.04 -2.35 14.41
N TRP A 52 -7.08 -1.98 13.12
CA TRP A 52 -6.26 -2.62 12.09
C TRP A 52 -4.77 -2.46 12.36
N TYR A 53 -4.32 -1.24 12.71
CA TYR A 53 -2.92 -1.02 13.04
C TYR A 53 -2.50 -1.74 14.33
N ALA A 54 -3.34 -1.70 15.37
CA ALA A 54 -3.07 -2.41 16.61
C ALA A 54 -2.93 -3.92 16.38
N LEU A 55 -3.83 -4.52 15.60
CA LEU A 55 -3.75 -5.94 15.21
C LEU A 55 -2.50 -6.22 14.38
N GLY A 56 -2.20 -5.37 13.38
CA GLY A 56 -1.00 -5.50 12.56
C GLY A 56 0.27 -5.49 13.40
N PHE A 57 0.44 -4.49 14.27
CA PHE A 57 1.60 -4.40 15.16
C PHE A 57 1.67 -5.54 16.18
N ALA A 58 0.54 -5.99 16.72
CA ALA A 58 0.51 -7.13 17.63
C ALA A 58 0.96 -8.42 16.94
N LEU A 59 0.50 -8.68 15.70
CA LEU A 59 0.90 -9.84 14.92
C LEU A 59 2.39 -9.78 14.55
N ILE A 60 2.89 -8.61 14.14
CA ILE A 60 4.32 -8.38 13.88
C ILE A 60 5.14 -8.69 15.14
N GLY A 61 4.75 -8.11 16.29
CA GLY A 61 5.40 -8.38 17.57
C GLY A 61 5.38 -9.87 17.95
N GLY A 62 4.27 -10.55 17.69
CA GLY A 62 4.13 -11.99 17.86
C GLY A 62 5.13 -12.79 17.01
N ILE A 63 5.31 -12.44 15.73
CA ILE A 63 6.31 -13.08 14.86
C ILE A 63 7.72 -12.86 15.41
N PHE A 64 8.06 -11.63 15.81
CA PHE A 64 9.37 -11.33 16.40
C PHE A 64 9.64 -12.08 17.70
N PHE A 65 8.61 -12.33 18.50
CA PHE A 65 8.73 -13.02 19.78
C PHE A 65 8.80 -14.54 19.64
N VAL A 66 8.00 -15.11 18.73
CA VAL A 66 7.87 -16.58 18.60
C VAL A 66 8.91 -17.17 17.65
N HIS A 67 9.21 -16.51 16.53
CA HIS A 67 10.10 -17.08 15.52
C HIS A 67 11.55 -17.16 16.05
N PRO A 68 12.29 -18.26 15.83
CA PRO A 68 13.63 -18.43 16.39
C PRO A 68 14.68 -17.47 15.79
N ALA A 69 14.55 -17.15 14.49
CA ALA A 69 15.49 -16.28 13.77
C ALA A 69 14.80 -15.28 12.83
N PRO A 70 13.96 -14.34 13.33
CA PRO A 70 13.11 -13.47 12.49
C PRO A 70 13.94 -12.57 11.56
N ARG A 71 15.12 -12.13 12.00
CA ARG A 71 16.02 -11.30 11.19
C ARG A 71 16.72 -12.10 10.08
N GLY A 72 17.12 -13.34 10.38
CA GLY A 72 17.91 -14.16 9.46
C GLY A 72 17.07 -14.95 8.46
N GLU A 73 15.95 -15.52 8.90
CA GLU A 73 15.11 -16.39 8.06
C GLU A 73 13.93 -15.62 7.42
N LEU A 74 13.42 -14.58 8.08
CA LEU A 74 12.26 -13.80 7.62
C LEU A 74 12.60 -12.36 7.20
N PHE A 75 13.88 -12.02 7.06
CA PHE A 75 14.33 -10.68 6.63
C PHE A 75 13.78 -9.52 7.49
N LEU A 76 13.33 -9.80 8.72
CA LEU A 76 12.71 -8.81 9.63
C LEU A 76 13.76 -7.94 10.33
N GLY A 77 14.63 -7.32 9.55
CA GLY A 77 15.70 -6.47 10.00
C GLY A 77 16.03 -5.38 8.97
N ALA A 78 17.04 -4.58 9.31
CA ALA A 78 17.49 -3.50 8.43
C ALA A 78 18.38 -3.98 7.28
N GLY A 79 18.92 -5.21 7.34
CA GLY A 79 19.89 -5.70 6.37
C GLY A 79 21.24 -4.96 6.45
N ASP A 80 21.99 -5.01 5.36
CA ASP A 80 23.21 -4.21 5.19
C ASP A 80 22.87 -2.71 5.18
N ARG A 81 23.50 -1.96 6.08
CA ARG A 81 23.16 -0.53 6.29
C ARG A 81 23.45 0.32 5.05
N GLY A 82 24.58 0.09 4.38
CA GLY A 82 25.00 0.89 3.23
C GLY A 82 24.08 0.65 2.04
N LEU A 83 23.84 -0.63 1.73
CA LEU A 83 22.90 -1.02 0.68
C LEU A 83 21.48 -0.55 1.00
N THR A 84 21.04 -0.63 2.26
CA THR A 84 19.70 -0.22 2.65
C THR A 84 19.44 1.26 2.43
N ILE A 85 20.41 2.13 2.75
CA ILE A 85 20.28 3.57 2.49
C ILE A 85 20.24 3.83 0.98
N ILE A 86 21.17 3.24 0.22
CA ILE A 86 21.28 3.49 -1.23
C ILE A 86 20.04 2.98 -1.95
N TYR A 87 19.68 1.71 -1.77
CA TYR A 87 18.52 1.12 -2.45
C TYR A 87 17.20 1.69 -1.94
N GLY A 88 17.09 2.01 -0.64
CA GLY A 88 15.90 2.66 -0.09
C GLY A 88 15.65 4.03 -0.73
N LEU A 89 16.69 4.85 -0.89
CA LEU A 89 16.60 6.15 -1.55
C LEU A 89 16.33 6.03 -3.04
N LEU A 90 17.04 5.13 -3.75
CA LEU A 90 16.78 4.88 -5.18
C LEU A 90 15.34 4.41 -5.41
N TYR A 91 14.86 3.50 -4.57
CA TYR A 91 13.50 2.99 -4.66
C TYR A 91 12.47 4.09 -4.37
N ALA A 92 12.72 4.95 -3.38
CA ALA A 92 11.91 6.12 -3.09
C ALA A 92 11.86 7.13 -4.25
N VAL A 93 12.98 7.36 -4.94
CA VAL A 93 13.05 8.24 -6.13
C VAL A 93 12.25 7.63 -7.28
N ILE A 94 12.43 6.33 -7.57
CA ILE A 94 11.68 5.63 -8.61
C ILE A 94 10.19 5.66 -8.32
N GLY A 95 9.80 5.40 -7.07
CA GLY A 95 8.41 5.44 -6.61
C GLY A 95 7.78 6.82 -6.75
N THR A 96 8.49 7.87 -6.33
CA THR A 96 8.06 9.27 -6.52
C THR A 96 7.92 9.62 -8.01
N GLY A 97 8.87 9.19 -8.84
CA GLY A 97 8.82 9.37 -10.29
C GLY A 97 7.62 8.67 -10.91
N ALA A 98 7.28 7.46 -10.47
CA ALA A 98 6.09 6.74 -10.91
C ALA A 98 4.81 7.48 -10.50
N ALA A 99 4.73 7.97 -9.26
CA ALA A 99 3.59 8.77 -8.77
C ALA A 99 3.38 10.05 -9.60
N LEU A 100 4.46 10.79 -9.88
CA LEU A 100 4.43 11.96 -10.75
C LEU A 100 4.00 11.61 -12.17
N GLY A 101 4.60 10.57 -12.76
CA GLY A 101 4.26 10.12 -14.11
C GLY A 101 2.79 9.74 -14.24
N VAL A 102 2.24 9.04 -13.24
CA VAL A 102 0.81 8.73 -13.15
C VAL A 102 -0.03 9.99 -13.05
N ALA A 103 0.33 10.94 -12.18
CA ALA A 103 -0.42 12.19 -12.03
C ALA A 103 -0.45 13.01 -13.32
N TYR A 104 0.70 13.19 -13.98
CA TYR A 104 0.78 13.88 -15.26
C TYR A 104 0.00 13.16 -16.37
N TYR A 105 0.13 11.83 -16.47
CA TYR A 105 -0.58 11.05 -17.48
C TYR A 105 -2.11 11.05 -17.26
N ARG A 106 -2.56 11.00 -16.00
CA ARG A 106 -3.98 10.90 -15.64
C ARG A 106 -4.70 12.24 -15.61
N TYR A 107 -4.05 13.27 -15.09
CA TYR A 107 -4.67 14.57 -14.76
C TYR A 107 -4.05 15.75 -15.52
N GLY A 108 -2.90 15.57 -16.19
CA GLY A 108 -2.15 16.65 -16.82
C GLY A 108 -1.49 17.62 -15.83
N ARG A 109 -1.66 17.40 -14.52
CA ARG A 109 -1.15 18.23 -13.43
C ARG A 109 -1.01 17.42 -12.15
N ILE A 110 -0.27 17.96 -11.19
CA ILE A 110 -0.28 17.48 -9.81
C ILE A 110 -1.55 18.02 -9.12
N ARG A 111 -2.25 17.15 -8.40
CA ARG A 111 -3.46 17.48 -7.63
C ARG A 111 -3.15 17.43 -6.14
N PHE A 112 -2.59 18.51 -5.61
CA PHE A 112 -2.24 18.56 -4.19
C PHE A 112 -3.51 18.47 -3.31
N PRO A 113 -3.53 17.58 -2.31
CA PRO A 113 -4.60 17.53 -1.32
C PRO A 113 -4.47 18.68 -0.31
N ASP A 114 -5.51 18.85 0.53
CA ASP A 114 -5.49 19.83 1.62
C ASP A 114 -4.32 19.59 2.58
N VAL A 115 -3.63 20.65 2.98
CA VAL A 115 -2.37 20.56 3.75
C VAL A 115 -2.60 19.90 5.12
N TRP A 116 -3.78 20.09 5.72
CA TRP A 116 -4.13 19.48 7.00
C TRP A 116 -4.23 17.96 6.96
N SER A 117 -4.37 17.38 5.77
CA SER A 117 -4.41 15.93 5.60
C SER A 117 -3.02 15.28 5.54
N TYR A 118 -1.94 16.05 5.42
CA TYR A 118 -0.59 15.53 5.20
C TYR A 118 -0.05 14.73 6.39
N PRO A 119 -0.17 15.18 7.66
CA PRO A 119 0.34 14.41 8.80
C PRO A 119 -0.35 13.05 8.92
N GLY A 120 -1.68 13.03 8.74
CA GLY A 120 -2.47 11.80 8.76
C GLY A 120 -2.09 10.85 7.63
N ALA A 121 -1.93 11.37 6.41
CA ALA A 121 -1.53 10.58 5.24
C ALA A 121 -0.10 10.02 5.38
N LEU A 122 0.83 10.79 5.93
CA LEU A 122 2.19 10.35 6.19
C LEU A 122 2.23 9.20 7.21
N LEU A 123 1.58 9.39 8.37
CA LEU A 123 1.50 8.34 9.41
C LEU A 123 0.83 7.08 8.88
N ASN A 124 -0.26 7.23 8.13
CA ASN A 124 -0.96 6.12 7.49
C ASN A 124 -0.04 5.39 6.50
N SER A 125 0.71 6.14 5.69
CA SER A 125 1.63 5.55 4.69
C SER A 125 2.75 4.76 5.35
N ILE A 126 3.34 5.30 6.40
CA ILE A 126 4.38 4.64 7.21
C ILE A 126 3.81 3.36 7.85
N ALA A 127 2.69 3.47 8.57
CA ALA A 127 2.13 2.34 9.30
C ALA A 127 1.68 1.22 8.37
N THR A 128 1.03 1.55 7.24
CA THR A 128 0.63 0.52 6.27
C THR A 128 1.82 -0.08 5.54
N ALA A 129 2.81 0.72 5.12
CA ALA A 129 4.02 0.18 4.50
C ALA A 129 4.75 -0.77 5.45
N LEU A 130 4.83 -0.47 6.76
CA LEU A 130 5.47 -1.36 7.72
C LEU A 130 4.76 -2.71 7.83
N VAL A 131 3.42 -2.70 7.95
CA VAL A 131 2.62 -3.92 8.01
C VAL A 131 2.77 -4.74 6.73
N ASP A 132 2.67 -4.08 5.57
CA ASP A 132 2.79 -4.73 4.26
C ASP A 132 4.19 -5.30 4.04
N GLU A 133 5.25 -4.56 4.36
CA GLU A 133 6.62 -5.06 4.16
C GLU A 133 6.95 -6.22 5.09
N VAL A 134 6.53 -6.18 6.35
CA VAL A 134 6.70 -7.32 7.26
C VAL A 134 5.92 -8.53 6.76
N ALA A 135 4.68 -8.35 6.29
CA ALA A 135 3.86 -9.45 5.81
C ALA A 135 4.44 -10.08 4.53
N PHE A 136 4.69 -9.28 3.50
CA PHE A 136 4.98 -9.79 2.15
C PHE A 136 6.48 -9.95 1.89
N ARG A 137 7.29 -8.94 2.19
CA ARG A 137 8.74 -8.94 1.88
C ARG A 137 9.56 -9.56 2.99
N GLY A 138 9.02 -9.58 4.21
CA GLY A 138 9.59 -10.31 5.33
C GLY A 138 9.08 -11.74 5.40
N ALA A 139 7.90 -11.91 6.00
CA ALA A 139 7.39 -13.22 6.40
C ALA A 139 7.08 -14.15 5.22
N ILE A 140 6.23 -13.74 4.28
CA ILE A 140 5.88 -14.60 3.12
C ILE A 140 7.11 -14.90 2.27
N PHE A 141 7.90 -13.88 1.92
CA PHE A 141 9.12 -14.07 1.14
C PHE A 141 10.12 -14.99 1.85
N GLY A 142 10.37 -14.78 3.14
CA GLY A 142 11.25 -15.63 3.95
C GLY A 142 10.76 -17.08 4.03
N ILE A 143 9.48 -17.29 4.31
CA ILE A 143 8.87 -18.64 4.34
C ILE A 143 9.03 -19.35 3.00
N LEU A 144 8.81 -18.67 1.87
CA LEU A 144 8.99 -19.25 0.53
C LEU A 144 10.45 -19.68 0.31
N LEU A 145 11.41 -18.85 0.70
CA LEU A 145 12.83 -19.17 0.60
C LEU A 145 13.22 -20.36 1.50
N MET A 146 12.66 -20.46 2.71
CA MET A 146 12.86 -21.60 3.61
C MET A 146 12.32 -22.91 3.02
N THR A 147 11.33 -22.85 2.12
CA THR A 147 10.82 -24.03 1.39
C THR A 147 11.61 -24.38 0.13
N ASN A 148 12.79 -23.78 -0.06
CA ASN A 148 13.66 -23.94 -1.23
C ASN A 148 13.06 -23.43 -2.56
N VAL A 149 12.07 -22.54 -2.51
CA VAL A 149 11.64 -21.81 -3.70
C VAL A 149 12.76 -20.86 -4.13
N ASN A 150 13.08 -20.81 -5.42
CA ASN A 150 14.15 -19.92 -5.87
C ASN A 150 13.78 -18.43 -5.64
N PRO A 151 14.76 -17.54 -5.42
CA PRO A 151 14.47 -16.15 -5.05
C PRO A 151 13.59 -15.39 -6.04
N SER A 152 13.75 -15.64 -7.35
CA SER A 152 12.94 -14.99 -8.38
C SER A 152 11.47 -15.42 -8.33
N ALA A 153 11.17 -16.72 -8.17
CA ALA A 153 9.78 -17.16 -8.04
C ALA A 153 9.19 -16.75 -6.69
N ALA A 154 9.95 -16.81 -5.59
CA ALA A 154 9.49 -16.31 -4.30
C ALA A 154 9.11 -14.83 -4.37
N ASN A 155 9.92 -14.01 -5.05
CA ASN A 155 9.63 -12.60 -5.29
C ASN A 155 8.36 -12.40 -6.15
N ALA A 156 8.20 -13.18 -7.22
CA ALA A 156 7.02 -13.12 -8.06
C ALA A 156 5.75 -13.53 -7.29
N ILE A 157 5.80 -14.62 -6.52
CA ILE A 157 4.68 -15.13 -5.72
C ILE A 157 4.25 -14.09 -4.67
N GLN A 158 5.18 -13.51 -3.91
CA GLN A 158 4.81 -12.49 -2.91
C GLN A 158 4.22 -11.24 -3.57
N ALA A 159 4.74 -10.81 -4.73
CA ALA A 159 4.20 -9.65 -5.43
C ALA A 159 2.79 -9.90 -5.97
N ILE A 160 2.53 -11.10 -6.50
CA ILE A 160 1.18 -11.52 -6.92
C ILE A 160 0.24 -11.59 -5.71
N LEU A 161 0.68 -12.21 -4.62
CA LEU A 161 -0.11 -12.30 -3.39
C LEU A 161 -0.44 -10.91 -2.83
N TYR A 162 0.50 -9.98 -2.88
CA TYR A 162 0.27 -8.58 -2.52
C TYR A 162 -0.78 -7.91 -3.42
N ALA A 163 -0.66 -8.06 -4.73
CA ALA A 163 -1.64 -7.52 -5.69
C ALA A 163 -3.05 -8.11 -5.50
N LEU A 164 -3.14 -9.40 -5.16
CA LEU A 164 -4.41 -10.07 -4.86
C LEU A 164 -5.02 -9.57 -3.55
N THR A 165 -4.20 -9.44 -2.50
CA THR A 165 -4.65 -9.01 -1.16
C THR A 165 -5.10 -7.55 -1.12
N THR A 166 -4.57 -6.73 -2.02
CA THR A 166 -5.01 -5.34 -2.24
C THR A 166 -6.25 -5.22 -3.13
N ARG A 167 -6.77 -6.35 -3.66
CA ARG A 167 -7.96 -6.42 -4.53
C ARG A 167 -7.90 -5.51 -5.76
N LEU A 168 -6.69 -5.13 -6.20
CA LEU A 168 -6.48 -4.22 -7.33
C LEU A 168 -6.92 -4.81 -8.67
N GLY A 169 -7.03 -6.13 -8.76
CA GLY A 169 -7.55 -6.83 -9.95
C GLY A 169 -9.07 -6.89 -10.05
N ALA A 170 -9.83 -6.42 -9.05
CA ALA A 170 -11.29 -6.52 -9.06
C ALA A 170 -11.93 -5.59 -10.14
N PRO A 171 -13.11 -5.94 -10.69
CA PRO A 171 -13.80 -5.09 -11.65
C PRO A 171 -14.03 -3.66 -11.14
N GLY A 172 -13.74 -2.67 -11.99
CA GLY A 172 -13.86 -1.25 -11.63
C GLY A 172 -12.64 -0.62 -10.98
N ARG A 173 -11.56 -1.39 -10.72
CA ARG A 173 -10.27 -0.89 -10.23
C ARG A 173 -9.36 -0.45 -11.38
N ASN A 174 -8.40 0.42 -11.08
CA ASN A 174 -7.51 1.01 -12.08
C ASN A 174 -6.37 0.06 -12.48
N ARG A 175 -6.32 -0.32 -13.77
CA ARG A 175 -5.28 -1.23 -14.31
C ARG A 175 -3.86 -0.69 -14.18
N TYR A 176 -3.67 0.64 -14.25
CA TYR A 176 -2.36 1.24 -14.06
C TYR A 176 -1.83 1.04 -12.64
N MET A 177 -2.73 1.09 -11.65
CA MET A 177 -2.34 0.81 -10.28
C MET A 177 -1.99 -0.65 -10.04
N LEU A 178 -2.72 -1.58 -10.66
CA LEU A 178 -2.33 -2.99 -10.62
C LEU A 178 -0.93 -3.19 -11.19
N ALA A 179 -0.64 -2.60 -12.36
CA ALA A 179 0.68 -2.68 -12.98
C ALA A 179 1.76 -2.04 -12.09
N MET A 180 1.50 -0.85 -11.55
CA MET A 180 2.40 -0.15 -10.65
C MET A 180 2.70 -0.99 -9.40
N VAL A 181 1.67 -1.53 -8.73
CA VAL A 181 1.84 -2.36 -7.54
C VAL A 181 2.60 -3.64 -7.81
N LEU A 182 2.39 -4.28 -8.97
CA LEU A 182 3.18 -5.45 -9.37
C LEU A 182 4.65 -5.09 -9.61
N LEU A 183 4.94 -4.05 -10.38
CA LEU A 183 6.31 -3.64 -10.71
C LEU A 183 7.08 -3.17 -9.47
N ILE A 184 6.46 -2.30 -8.68
CA ILE A 184 7.00 -1.81 -7.41
C ILE A 184 7.14 -2.97 -6.43
N GLY A 185 6.17 -3.88 -6.37
CA GLY A 185 6.22 -5.04 -5.49
C GLY A 185 7.34 -6.04 -5.82
N LEU A 186 7.64 -6.23 -7.11
CA LEU A 186 8.79 -7.00 -7.58
C LEU A 186 10.11 -6.29 -7.27
N ALA A 187 10.18 -4.98 -7.48
CA ALA A 187 11.35 -4.19 -7.13
C ALA A 187 11.62 -4.23 -5.61
N GLY A 188 10.60 -4.09 -4.78
CA GLY A 188 10.70 -4.17 -3.33
C GLY A 188 11.20 -5.52 -2.83
N GLY A 189 10.71 -6.64 -3.38
CA GLY A 189 11.22 -7.96 -2.99
C GLY A 189 12.64 -8.22 -3.48
N TRP A 190 13.01 -7.70 -4.66
CA TRP A 190 14.40 -7.73 -5.12
C TRP A 190 15.32 -6.92 -4.20
N VAL A 191 14.91 -5.70 -3.83
CA VAL A 191 15.63 -4.84 -2.89
C VAL A 191 15.82 -5.56 -1.55
N THR A 192 14.78 -6.15 -0.98
CA THR A 192 14.87 -6.90 0.29
C THR A 192 15.84 -8.08 0.21
N ALA A 193 15.85 -8.80 -0.92
CA ALA A 193 16.78 -9.92 -1.13
C ALA A 193 18.24 -9.44 -1.19
N VAL A 194 18.50 -8.32 -1.86
CA VAL A 194 19.85 -7.76 -2.02
C VAL A 194 20.36 -7.13 -0.72
N THR A 195 19.50 -6.43 0.03
CA THR A 195 19.89 -5.80 1.29
C THR A 195 19.93 -6.78 2.45
N GLY A 196 19.22 -7.92 2.35
CA GLY A 196 19.07 -8.86 3.47
C GLY A 196 18.12 -8.35 4.56
N GLY A 197 17.20 -7.43 4.22
CA GLY A 197 16.23 -6.89 5.18
C GLY A 197 15.21 -5.96 4.57
N ILE A 198 14.04 -5.87 5.20
CA ILE A 198 12.88 -5.11 4.68
C ILE A 198 13.05 -3.58 4.72
N ALA A 199 14.02 -3.03 5.45
CA ALA A 199 14.09 -1.58 5.70
C ALA A 199 14.17 -0.71 4.43
N ALA A 200 14.90 -1.16 3.41
CA ALA A 200 15.00 -0.44 2.14
C ALA A 200 13.69 -0.47 1.35
N ALA A 201 13.05 -1.65 1.28
CA ALA A 201 11.75 -1.81 0.65
C ALA A 201 10.67 -1.00 1.40
N PHE A 202 10.73 -0.97 2.73
CA PHE A 202 9.86 -0.17 3.60
C PHE A 202 9.98 1.32 3.33
N LEU A 203 11.20 1.85 3.29
CA LEU A 203 11.43 3.26 2.98
C LEU A 203 10.85 3.63 1.62
N GLY A 204 11.20 2.87 0.58
CA GLY A 204 10.72 3.13 -0.77
C GLY A 204 9.20 3.00 -0.89
N HIS A 205 8.59 1.99 -0.25
CA HIS A 205 7.14 1.80 -0.23
C HIS A 205 6.42 2.96 0.49
N ALA A 206 6.87 3.33 1.69
CA ALA A 206 6.27 4.43 2.45
C ALA A 206 6.34 5.76 1.67
N VAL A 207 7.49 6.06 1.06
CA VAL A 207 7.65 7.27 0.23
C VAL A 207 6.78 7.21 -1.03
N THR A 208 6.77 6.08 -1.75
CA THR A 208 5.94 5.91 -2.95
C THR A 208 4.48 6.17 -2.62
N ARG A 209 3.98 5.57 -1.54
CA ARG A 209 2.58 5.69 -1.14
C ARG A 209 2.22 7.14 -0.79
N PHE A 210 3.09 7.82 -0.04
CA PHE A 210 2.90 9.22 0.28
C PHE A 210 3.01 10.13 -0.97
N ALA A 211 3.91 9.82 -1.89
CA ALA A 211 4.04 10.54 -3.16
C ALA A 211 2.80 10.38 -4.04
N VAL A 212 2.21 9.18 -4.14
CA VAL A 212 0.94 8.96 -4.83
C VAL A 212 -0.15 9.86 -4.25
N PHE A 213 -0.24 9.92 -2.91
CA PHE A 213 -1.19 10.79 -2.23
C PHE A 213 -0.97 12.28 -2.57
N LEU A 214 0.26 12.78 -2.46
CA LEU A 214 0.58 14.16 -2.79
C LEU A 214 0.33 14.50 -4.27
N CYS A 215 0.62 13.56 -5.17
CA CYS A 215 0.58 13.82 -6.61
C CYS A 215 -0.84 13.71 -7.18
N THR A 216 -1.66 12.82 -6.64
CA THR A 216 -3.00 12.50 -7.17
C THR A 216 -4.13 13.06 -6.33
N GLY A 217 -3.86 13.48 -5.08
CA GLY A 217 -4.87 13.92 -4.12
C GLY A 217 -5.67 12.79 -3.49
N HIS A 218 -5.42 11.54 -3.88
CA HIS A 218 -6.15 10.36 -3.42
C HIS A 218 -5.32 9.57 -2.43
N ALA A 219 -5.94 9.09 -1.34
CA ALA A 219 -5.27 8.29 -0.31
C ALA A 219 -4.99 6.82 -0.72
N GLY A 220 -4.65 6.60 -1.99
CA GLY A 220 -4.12 5.34 -2.52
C GLY A 220 -4.65 4.99 -3.91
N GLN A 221 -5.98 4.87 -4.13
CA GLN A 221 -6.55 4.72 -5.48
C GLN A 221 -7.10 6.00 -6.03
N PHE A 222 -6.61 6.37 -7.21
CA PHE A 222 -7.32 7.28 -8.08
C PHE A 222 -8.35 6.55 -8.95
N LEU A 223 -9.50 7.20 -9.16
CA LEU A 223 -10.61 6.64 -9.89
C LEU A 223 -10.26 6.43 -11.38
N PRO A 224 -10.80 5.37 -12.02
CA PRO A 224 -10.76 5.23 -13.47
C PRO A 224 -11.30 6.48 -14.18
N ARG A 225 -10.86 6.73 -15.42
CA ARG A 225 -11.39 7.82 -16.25
C ARG A 225 -12.91 7.77 -16.34
N GLY A 226 -13.53 8.93 -16.18
CA GLY A 226 -14.98 9.15 -16.19
C GLY A 226 -15.69 8.90 -14.86
N ARG A 227 -14.96 8.64 -13.77
CA ARG A 227 -15.55 8.35 -12.44
C ARG A 227 -15.20 9.35 -11.35
N GLU A 228 -14.30 10.28 -11.62
CA GLU A 228 -14.02 11.40 -10.71
C GLU A 228 -15.24 12.32 -10.63
N GLU A 229 -15.55 12.85 -9.45
CA GLU A 229 -16.67 13.80 -9.28
C GLU A 229 -16.54 14.99 -10.24
N GLU A 230 -15.32 15.53 -10.41
CA GLU A 230 -15.02 16.61 -11.34
C GLU A 230 -15.31 16.23 -12.80
N GLU A 231 -15.04 14.97 -13.19
CA GLU A 231 -15.28 14.48 -14.57
C GLU A 231 -16.75 14.18 -14.81
N ILE A 232 -17.46 13.69 -13.79
CA ILE A 232 -18.91 13.47 -13.81
C ILE A 232 -19.62 14.82 -13.90
N ASP A 233 -19.26 15.77 -13.04
CA ASP A 233 -19.80 17.12 -13.03
C ASP A 233 -19.51 17.85 -14.36
N LYS A 234 -18.29 17.70 -14.92
CA LYS A 234 -17.97 18.25 -16.25
C LYS A 234 -18.79 17.63 -17.39
N ARG A 235 -19.29 16.40 -17.25
CA ARG A 235 -20.24 15.80 -18.22
C ARG A 235 -21.66 16.31 -18.04
N HIS A 236 -22.04 16.71 -16.82
CA HIS A 236 -23.37 17.28 -16.53
C HIS A 236 -23.43 18.78 -16.78
N ARG A 237 -22.29 19.47 -16.81
CA ARG A 237 -22.19 20.88 -17.18
C ARG A 237 -22.24 21.07 -18.70
N PRO A 238 -22.81 22.19 -19.19
CA PRO A 238 -22.71 22.56 -20.58
C PRO A 238 -21.25 22.72 -20.99
N PRO A 239 -20.90 22.53 -22.28
CA PRO A 239 -19.56 22.81 -22.76
C PRO A 239 -19.12 24.24 -22.43
N ASP A 240 -17.83 24.42 -22.16
CA ASP A 240 -17.27 25.73 -21.85
C ASP A 240 -17.64 26.74 -22.96
N GLY A 241 -18.26 27.86 -22.59
CA GLY A 241 -18.78 28.88 -23.51
C GLY A 241 -20.26 28.77 -23.89
N TRP A 242 -20.97 27.72 -23.46
CA TRP A 242 -22.41 27.59 -23.68
C TRP A 242 -23.21 28.25 -22.56
N ARG A 243 -24.18 29.10 -22.92
CA ARG A 243 -25.10 29.72 -21.98
C ARG A 243 -26.28 28.77 -21.74
N VAL A 244 -26.54 28.41 -20.49
CA VAL A 244 -27.73 27.61 -20.12
C VAL A 244 -28.97 28.46 -20.35
N ILE A 245 -29.85 28.05 -21.27
CA ILE A 245 -31.13 28.73 -21.54
C ILE A 245 -32.24 27.98 -20.77
N GLY A 246 -32.58 28.45 -19.56
CA GLY A 246 -33.71 28.00 -18.70
C GLY A 246 -33.32 27.10 -17.50
N SER A 247 -34.00 27.06 -16.34
CA SER A 247 -35.20 27.78 -15.85
C SER A 247 -35.01 28.26 -14.38
N ARG A 248 -35.47 29.51 -14.13
CA ARG A 248 -35.52 30.26 -12.86
C ARG A 248 -34.18 30.51 -12.13
N GLU A 249 -33.64 31.70 -12.39
CA GLU A 249 -33.08 32.53 -11.32
C GLU A 249 -34.11 32.58 -10.18
N VAL A 250 -33.77 31.99 -9.03
CA VAL A 250 -34.44 32.38 -7.78
C VAL A 250 -33.75 33.67 -7.37
N PRO A 251 -34.44 34.82 -7.37
CA PRO A 251 -33.88 36.03 -6.80
C PRO A 251 -33.58 35.74 -5.32
N ARG A 252 -32.33 35.90 -4.90
CA ARG A 252 -32.05 36.12 -3.48
C ARG A 252 -32.54 37.54 -3.18
N ASP A 253 -33.82 37.65 -2.81
CA ASP A 253 -34.31 38.86 -2.15
C ASP A 253 -33.64 38.99 -0.78
N ARG A 254 -32.86 40.07 -0.66
CA ARG A 254 -32.49 40.88 0.51
C ARG A 254 -31.92 40.18 1.75
#